data_AF-A0A2E3C047-F1
#
_entry.id   AF-A0A2E3C047-F1
#
_cell.length_a   1.000
_cell.length_b   1.000
_cell.length_c   1.000
_cell.angle_alpha   90.00
_cell.angle_beta   90.00
_cell.angle_gamma   90.00
#
_symmetry.space_group_name_H-M   'P 1'
#
loop_
_entity.id
_entity.type
_entity.pdbx_description
1 polymer ?
#
loop_
_entity_poly.entity_id
_entity_poly.type
_entity_poly.pdbx_seq_one_letter_code
_entity_poly.pdbx_strand_id
1 'polypeptide(L)'
;MKIFDKEKKTFDKQFNEKKYCFELIFDSNKINEIKNKFKNYELSEFDKEEYNLIELDIQNVNNNWNKEYLYLDKFDDLNYSSKLKYMNSRIDLYNLNVDKPPVIRYIKNNQIMFTDGRNRFSNLRDIGVDKIYFLVEKYVESSDTESSNSD
;
A
#
# COMPACT_ATOMS: atom_id res chain seq x y z
N MET A 1 -9.62 26.46 -19.85
CA MET A 1 -9.70 25.39 -20.86
C MET A 1 -8.35 24.79 -21.28
N LYS A 2 -7.19 25.49 -21.20
CA LYS A 2 -5.89 24.96 -21.68
C LYS A 2 -5.12 23.97 -20.76
N ILE A 3 -5.42 23.94 -19.46
CA ILE A 3 -4.65 23.14 -18.46
C ILE A 3 -5.09 21.66 -18.48
N PHE A 4 -6.40 21.41 -18.45
CA PHE A 4 -6.98 20.06 -18.50
C PHE A 4 -6.54 19.27 -19.75
N ASP A 5 -6.42 19.93 -20.90
CA ASP A 5 -5.99 19.28 -22.15
C ASP A 5 -4.51 18.83 -22.10
N LYS A 6 -3.65 19.55 -21.37
CA LYS A 6 -2.23 19.19 -21.23
C LYS A 6 -2.05 18.03 -20.26
N GLU A 7 -2.80 18.03 -19.15
CA GLU A 7 -2.79 16.94 -18.17
C GLU A 7 -3.34 15.65 -18.77
N LYS A 8 -4.44 15.72 -19.51
CA LYS A 8 -5.01 14.58 -20.22
C LYS A 8 -4.04 14.01 -21.26
N LYS A 9 -3.43 14.84 -22.11
CA LYS A 9 -2.42 14.38 -23.08
C LYS A 9 -1.21 13.71 -22.41
N THR A 10 -0.78 14.24 -21.27
CA THR A 10 0.33 13.65 -20.49
C THR A 10 -0.07 12.30 -19.92
N PHE A 11 -1.28 12.19 -19.38
CA PHE A 11 -1.83 10.92 -18.91
C PHE A 11 -1.95 9.91 -20.05
N ASP A 12 -2.59 10.27 -21.16
CA ASP A 12 -2.85 9.35 -22.29
C ASP A 12 -1.54 8.77 -22.84
N LYS A 13 -0.48 9.59 -22.93
CA LYS A 13 0.86 9.11 -23.31
C LYS A 13 1.39 8.08 -22.31
N GLN A 14 1.44 8.43 -21.02
CA GLN A 14 1.98 7.55 -19.99
C GLN A 14 1.14 6.28 -19.79
N PHE A 15 -0.17 6.37 -19.94
CA PHE A 15 -1.07 5.24 -19.89
C PHE A 15 -0.78 4.26 -21.02
N ASN A 16 -0.64 4.74 -22.25
CA ASN A 16 -0.30 3.90 -23.39
C ASN A 16 1.07 3.21 -23.25
N GLU A 17 2.05 3.90 -22.67
CA GLU A 17 3.38 3.32 -22.38
C GLU A 17 3.34 2.24 -21.30
N LYS A 18 2.39 2.30 -20.36
CA LYS A 18 2.37 1.46 -19.16
C LYS A 18 1.25 0.43 -19.12
N LYS A 19 0.25 0.51 -20.02
CA LYS A 19 -0.93 -0.38 -20.02
C LYS A 19 -0.60 -1.86 -20.17
N TYR A 20 0.59 -2.19 -20.67
CA TYR A 20 1.11 -3.56 -20.67
C TYR A 20 1.14 -4.17 -19.26
N CYS A 21 1.16 -3.35 -18.19
CA CYS A 21 1.14 -3.84 -16.82
C CYS A 21 -0.06 -4.73 -16.49
N PHE A 22 -1.16 -4.60 -17.23
CA PHE A 22 -2.36 -5.43 -17.09
C PHE A 22 -2.22 -6.81 -17.75
N GLU A 23 -1.23 -6.99 -18.62
CA GLU A 23 -0.89 -8.26 -19.28
C GLU A 23 0.16 -9.06 -18.48
N LEU A 24 0.71 -8.48 -17.40
CA LEU A 24 1.67 -9.15 -16.53
C LEU A 24 1.01 -10.32 -15.77
N ILE A 25 1.63 -11.49 -15.85
CA ILE A 25 1.13 -12.72 -15.25
C ILE A 25 1.70 -12.90 -13.84
N PHE A 26 0.85 -12.80 -12.83
CA PHE A 26 1.20 -13.09 -11.44
C PHE A 26 0.81 -14.52 -11.09
N ASP A 27 1.61 -15.48 -11.54
CA ASP A 27 1.45 -16.87 -11.16
C ASP A 27 1.88 -17.12 -9.70
N SER A 28 1.69 -18.35 -9.21
CA SER A 28 2.06 -18.71 -7.84
C SER A 28 3.56 -18.52 -7.55
N ASN A 29 4.43 -18.69 -8.55
CA ASN A 29 5.87 -18.49 -8.38
C ASN A 29 6.17 -17.00 -8.17
N LYS A 30 5.62 -16.13 -9.01
CA LYS A 30 5.77 -14.67 -8.89
C LYS A 30 5.23 -14.15 -7.56
N ILE A 31 4.07 -14.65 -7.12
CA ILE A 31 3.49 -14.30 -5.82
C ILE A 31 4.43 -14.75 -4.68
N ASN A 32 4.99 -15.96 -4.77
CA ASN A 32 5.93 -16.46 -3.76
C ASN A 32 7.24 -15.66 -3.70
N GLU A 33 7.76 -15.20 -4.84
CA GLU A 33 8.92 -14.30 -4.88
C GLU A 33 8.64 -12.99 -4.13
N ILE A 34 7.47 -12.38 -4.35
CA ILE A 34 7.05 -11.16 -3.64
C ILE A 34 6.90 -11.43 -2.14
N LYS A 35 6.24 -12.54 -1.76
CA LYS A 35 6.11 -12.96 -0.35
C LYS A 35 7.46 -13.13 0.32
N ASN A 36 8.39 -13.84 -0.33
CA ASN A 36 9.73 -14.07 0.21
C ASN A 36 10.52 -12.77 0.33
N LYS A 37 10.41 -11.86 -0.64
CA LYS A 37 11.05 -10.53 -0.57
C LYS A 37 10.56 -9.75 0.65
N PHE A 38 9.26 -9.73 0.91
CA PHE A 38 8.71 -9.02 2.08
C PHE A 38 8.94 -9.75 3.40
N LYS A 39 8.93 -11.09 3.40
CA LYS A 39 9.28 -11.90 4.58
C LYS A 39 10.71 -11.65 5.05
N ASN A 40 11.63 -11.53 4.11
CA ASN A 40 13.05 -11.31 4.37
C ASN A 40 13.40 -9.82 4.43
N TYR A 41 12.41 -8.93 4.57
CA TYR A 41 12.67 -7.51 4.76
C TYR A 41 13.32 -7.31 6.14
N GLU A 42 14.56 -6.85 6.15
CA GLU A 42 15.30 -6.59 7.38
C GLU A 42 14.96 -5.20 7.92
N LEU A 43 14.39 -5.16 9.12
CA LEU A 43 14.22 -3.92 9.86
C LEU A 43 15.57 -3.45 10.39
N SER A 44 15.88 -2.17 10.19
CA SER A 44 16.98 -1.54 10.91
C SER A 44 16.70 -1.55 12.42
N GLU A 45 17.73 -1.41 13.25
CA GLU A 45 17.55 -1.35 14.71
C GLU A 45 16.58 -0.24 15.13
N PHE A 46 16.62 0.91 14.45
CA PHE A 46 15.66 2.01 14.68
C PHE A 46 14.23 1.62 14.28
N ASP A 47 14.06 0.98 13.12
CA ASP A 47 12.72 0.57 12.66
C ASP A 47 12.10 -0.53 13.55
N LYS A 48 12.91 -1.32 14.24
CA LYS A 48 12.40 -2.33 15.20
C LYS A 48 11.72 -1.68 16.40
N GLU A 49 12.04 -0.45 16.75
CA GLU A 49 11.36 0.28 17.84
C GLU A 49 9.98 0.76 17.42
N GLU A 50 9.80 1.05 16.12
CA GLU A 50 8.58 1.64 15.57
C GLU A 50 7.66 0.62 14.88
N TYR A 51 8.17 -0.48 14.34
CA TYR A 51 7.41 -1.40 13.49
C TYR A 51 7.54 -2.86 13.91
N ASN A 52 6.50 -3.64 13.61
CA ASN A 52 6.54 -5.10 13.58
C ASN A 52 6.32 -5.59 12.15
N LEU A 53 7.11 -6.57 11.70
CA LEU A 53 6.88 -7.28 10.45
C LEU A 53 5.90 -8.45 10.69
N ILE A 54 4.69 -8.37 10.14
CA ILE A 54 3.61 -9.33 10.43
C ILE A 54 2.98 -9.82 9.12
N GLU A 55 2.77 -11.13 8.99
CA GLU A 55 1.96 -11.70 7.91
C GLU A 55 0.47 -11.54 8.22
N LEU A 56 -0.26 -10.85 7.35
CA LEU A 56 -1.69 -10.57 7.52
C LEU A 56 -2.50 -11.06 6.32
N ASP A 57 -3.76 -11.37 6.59
CA ASP A 57 -4.77 -11.69 5.58
C ASP A 57 -5.22 -10.43 4.83
N ILE A 58 -5.11 -10.46 3.49
CA ILE A 58 -5.42 -9.32 2.62
C ILE A 58 -6.89 -8.92 2.71
N GLN A 59 -7.81 -9.88 2.84
CA GLN A 59 -9.25 -9.58 2.93
C GLN A 59 -9.58 -8.87 4.23
N ASN A 60 -9.02 -9.34 5.35
CA ASN A 60 -9.18 -8.67 6.64
C ASN A 60 -8.61 -7.25 6.64
N VAL A 61 -7.41 -7.06 6.06
CA VAL A 61 -6.80 -5.74 5.89
C VAL A 61 -7.70 -4.85 5.02
N ASN A 62 -8.21 -5.35 3.89
CA ASN A 62 -9.09 -4.59 3.00
C ASN A 62 -10.40 -4.17 3.69
N ASN A 63 -11.02 -5.06 4.46
CA ASN A 63 -12.26 -4.80 5.19
C ASN A 63 -12.09 -3.76 6.31
N ASN A 64 -10.89 -3.65 6.89
CA ASN A 64 -10.59 -2.64 7.89
C ASN A 64 -10.15 -1.31 7.25
N TRP A 65 -9.64 -1.32 6.02
CA TRP A 65 -9.22 -0.12 5.29
C TRP A 65 -10.34 0.55 4.49
N ASN A 66 -11.33 -0.20 4.00
CA ASN A 66 -12.39 0.32 3.12
C ASN A 66 -13.30 1.40 3.74
N LYS A 67 -13.13 1.66 5.04
CA LYS A 67 -13.82 2.72 5.79
C LYS A 67 -13.05 4.05 5.76
N GLU A 68 -11.82 4.07 5.26
CA GLU A 68 -10.96 5.25 5.16
C GLU A 68 -11.26 6.07 3.90
N TYR A 69 -11.17 7.40 4.03
CA TYR A 69 -11.34 8.33 2.90
C TYR A 69 -10.29 8.16 1.79
N LEU A 70 -9.12 7.60 2.14
CA LEU A 70 -8.01 7.33 1.22
C LEU A 70 -8.05 5.94 0.61
N TYR A 71 -9.13 5.19 0.84
CA TYR A 71 -9.32 3.87 0.26
C TYR A 71 -9.18 3.94 -1.27
N LEU A 72 -8.36 3.06 -1.82
CA LEU A 72 -8.24 2.87 -3.25
C LEU A 72 -9.13 1.69 -3.64
N ASP A 73 -10.23 1.99 -4.32
CA ASP A 73 -11.12 0.99 -4.87
C ASP A 73 -10.50 0.34 -6.13
N LYS A 74 -11.31 0.01 -7.12
CA LYS A 74 -10.86 -0.56 -8.39
C LYS A 74 -10.17 0.48 -9.25
N PHE A 75 -9.23 0.01 -10.08
CA PHE A 75 -8.47 0.85 -11.02
C PHE A 75 -9.35 1.79 -11.87
N ASP A 76 -10.52 1.32 -12.28
CA ASP A 76 -11.41 2.06 -13.17
C ASP A 76 -11.95 3.35 -12.53
N ASP A 77 -12.15 3.34 -11.21
CA ASP A 77 -12.71 4.45 -10.42
C ASP A 77 -11.66 5.48 -9.97
N LEU A 78 -10.37 5.19 -10.19
CA LEU A 78 -9.29 6.06 -9.79
C LEU A 78 -9.18 7.32 -10.68
N ASN A 79 -8.77 8.44 -10.10
CA ASN A 79 -8.34 9.60 -10.90
C ASN A 79 -7.03 9.31 -11.67
N TYR A 80 -6.72 10.12 -12.69
CA TYR A 80 -5.56 9.91 -13.55
C TYR A 80 -4.22 9.76 -12.81
N SER A 81 -3.97 10.59 -11.79
CA SER A 81 -2.72 10.50 -11.01
C SER A 81 -2.62 9.17 -10.25
N SER A 82 -3.74 8.74 -9.65
CA SER A 82 -3.81 7.49 -8.90
C SER A 82 -3.72 6.27 -9.82
N LYS A 83 -4.31 6.33 -11.02
CA LYS A 83 -4.14 5.29 -12.06
C LYS A 83 -2.66 5.10 -12.42
N LEU A 84 -1.92 6.18 -12.67
CA LEU A 84 -0.49 6.07 -13.00
C LEU A 84 0.33 5.49 -11.85
N LYS A 85 0.06 5.89 -10.60
CA LYS A 85 0.71 5.32 -9.41
C LYS A 85 0.40 3.84 -9.23
N TYR A 86 -0.85 3.44 -9.48
CA TYR A 86 -1.27 2.03 -9.46
C TYR A 86 -0.51 1.22 -10.51
N MET A 87 -0.44 1.71 -11.76
CA MET A 87 0.25 1.02 -12.86
C MET A 87 1.75 0.87 -12.61
N ASN A 88 2.41 1.95 -12.15
CA ASN A 88 3.82 1.89 -11.75
C ASN A 88 4.04 0.86 -10.64
N SER A 89 3.21 0.90 -9.60
CA SER A 89 3.29 -0.06 -8.50
C SER A 89 3.10 -1.51 -8.95
N ARG A 90 2.29 -1.75 -9.99
CA ARG A 90 2.10 -3.10 -10.57
C ARG A 90 3.37 -3.59 -11.28
N ILE A 91 3.97 -2.71 -12.07
CA ILE A 91 5.24 -2.96 -12.77
C ILE A 91 6.35 -3.24 -11.75
N ASP A 92 6.45 -2.40 -10.70
CA ASP A 92 7.45 -2.53 -9.65
C ASP A 92 7.29 -3.84 -8.87
N LEU A 93 6.06 -4.24 -8.55
CA LEU A 93 5.79 -5.54 -7.91
C LEU A 93 6.23 -6.72 -8.77
N TYR A 94 5.90 -6.70 -10.07
CA TYR A 94 6.26 -7.78 -10.98
C TYR A 94 7.78 -7.92 -11.15
N ASN A 95 8.47 -6.78 -11.26
CA ASN A 95 9.91 -6.69 -11.40
C ASN A 95 10.67 -6.85 -10.06
N LEU A 96 9.96 -7.03 -8.94
CA LEU A 96 10.53 -7.08 -7.58
C LEU A 96 11.32 -5.81 -7.20
N ASN A 97 10.99 -4.66 -7.82
CA ASN A 97 11.53 -3.33 -7.54
C ASN A 97 10.75 -2.64 -6.42
N VAL A 98 10.49 -3.37 -5.33
CA VAL A 98 9.75 -2.87 -4.16
C VAL A 98 10.61 -2.96 -2.92
N ASP A 99 11.00 -1.83 -2.34
CA ASP A 99 12.03 -1.82 -1.30
C ASP A 99 11.53 -2.35 0.06
N LYS A 100 10.23 -2.21 0.35
CA LYS A 100 9.65 -2.64 1.62
C LYS A 100 8.20 -3.12 1.50
N PRO A 101 7.68 -3.87 2.49
CA PRO A 101 6.27 -4.24 2.56
C PRO A 101 5.33 -3.01 2.65
N PRO A 102 4.01 -3.15 2.43
CA PRO A 102 3.07 -2.09 2.75
C PRO A 102 3.09 -1.77 4.26
N VAL A 103 2.90 -0.50 4.61
CA VAL A 103 2.98 -0.01 6.00
C VAL A 103 1.62 0.44 6.47
N ILE A 104 1.18 -0.09 7.60
CA ILE A 104 -0.13 0.21 8.19
C ILE A 104 0.00 0.61 9.66
N ARG A 105 -1.00 1.36 10.12
CA ARG A 105 -1.25 1.59 11.54
C ARG A 105 -2.70 1.31 11.86
N TYR A 106 -2.95 0.81 13.07
CA TYR A 106 -4.30 0.72 13.60
C TYR A 106 -4.74 2.08 14.12
N ILE A 107 -5.98 2.43 13.81
CA ILE A 107 -6.65 3.62 14.35
C ILE A 107 -7.89 3.17 15.15
N LYS A 108 -8.62 4.13 15.74
CA LYS A 108 -9.81 3.84 16.56
C LYS A 108 -10.80 2.91 15.82
N ASN A 109 -11.49 2.06 16.58
CA ASN A 109 -12.50 1.13 16.08
C ASN A 109 -11.96 0.04 15.11
N ASN A 110 -10.73 -0.43 15.32
CA ASN A 110 -10.06 -1.46 14.51
C ASN A 110 -9.95 -1.13 13.01
N GLN A 111 -10.10 0.15 12.66
CA GLN A 111 -9.79 0.62 11.31
C GLN A 111 -8.28 0.62 11.12
N ILE A 112 -7.85 0.54 9.87
CA ILE A 112 -6.44 0.68 9.52
C ILE A 112 -6.24 1.83 8.55
N MET A 113 -5.10 2.48 8.68
CA MET A 113 -4.65 3.49 7.74
C MET A 113 -3.30 3.06 7.18
N PHE A 114 -3.10 3.21 5.88
CA PHE A 114 -1.79 3.02 5.26
C PHE A 114 -0.97 4.29 5.39
N THR A 115 0.22 4.18 5.97
CA THR A 115 1.21 5.26 5.99
C THR A 115 2.15 5.18 4.80
N ASP A 116 2.35 3.98 4.22
CA ASP A 116 3.01 3.78 2.93
C ASP A 116 2.49 2.54 2.19
N GLY A 117 2.62 2.52 0.86
CA GLY A 117 2.39 1.31 0.06
C GLY A 117 0.93 1.03 -0.32
N ARG A 118 0.02 2.01 -0.29
CA ARG A 118 -1.40 1.86 -0.70
C ARG A 118 -1.58 1.22 -2.09
N ASN A 119 -0.82 1.69 -3.08
CA ASN A 119 -0.87 1.15 -4.43
C ASN A 119 -0.31 -0.28 -4.51
N ARG A 120 0.72 -0.59 -3.71
CA ARG A 120 1.27 -1.97 -3.61
C ARG A 120 0.22 -2.90 -3.04
N PHE A 121 -0.40 -2.51 -1.93
CA PHE A 121 -1.49 -3.28 -1.32
C PHE A 121 -2.67 -3.48 -2.28
N SER A 122 -3.13 -2.41 -2.94
CA SER A 122 -4.26 -2.49 -3.86
C SER A 122 -3.98 -3.46 -5.02
N ASN A 123 -2.75 -3.43 -5.57
CA ASN A 123 -2.35 -4.41 -6.58
C ASN A 123 -2.33 -5.84 -6.04
N LEU A 124 -1.75 -6.09 -4.86
CA LEU A 124 -1.71 -7.42 -4.24
C LEU A 124 -3.10 -7.98 -3.99
N ARG A 125 -4.04 -7.13 -3.54
CA ARG A 125 -5.46 -7.45 -3.40
C ARG A 125 -6.08 -7.82 -4.75
N ASP A 126 -5.90 -6.98 -5.76
CA ASP A 126 -6.54 -7.17 -7.07
C ASP A 126 -5.96 -8.37 -7.85
N ILE A 127 -4.73 -8.78 -7.55
CA ILE A 127 -4.09 -9.99 -8.07
C ILE A 127 -4.60 -11.25 -7.34
N GLY A 128 -5.24 -11.12 -6.18
CA GLY A 128 -5.78 -12.24 -5.41
C GLY A 128 -4.76 -12.88 -4.48
N VAL A 129 -3.83 -12.11 -3.91
CA VAL A 129 -2.94 -12.62 -2.86
C VAL A 129 -3.74 -12.83 -1.56
N ASP A 130 -3.65 -14.00 -0.94
CA ASP A 130 -4.38 -14.29 0.31
C ASP A 130 -3.75 -13.63 1.53
N LYS A 131 -2.44 -13.84 1.71
CA LYS A 131 -1.65 -13.36 2.84
C LYS A 131 -0.33 -12.79 2.39
N ILE A 132 0.11 -11.71 3.03
CA ILE A 132 1.39 -11.06 2.75
C ILE A 132 1.93 -10.41 4.02
N TYR A 133 3.24 -10.16 4.06
CA TYR A 133 3.86 -9.41 5.14
C TYR A 133 3.59 -7.91 5.03
N PHE A 134 3.41 -7.27 6.19
CA PHE A 134 3.22 -5.84 6.38
C PHE A 134 4.17 -5.33 7.46
N LEU A 135 4.52 -4.05 7.37
CA LEU A 135 5.05 -3.32 8.51
C LEU A 135 3.89 -2.68 9.27
N VAL A 136 3.75 -3.04 10.54
CA VAL A 136 2.69 -2.55 11.42
C VAL A 136 3.31 -1.61 12.43
N GLU A 137 2.91 -0.33 12.40
CA GLU A 137 3.32 0.68 13.40
C GLU A 137 2.91 0.23 14.80
N LYS A 138 3.88 0.23 15.71
CA LYS A 138 3.67 0.02 17.15
C LYS A 138 2.90 1.22 17.69
N TYR A 139 1.88 0.94 18.48
CA TYR A 139 1.12 1.98 19.16
C TYR A 139 2.03 2.62 20.19
N VAL A 140 2.44 3.87 19.98
CA VAL A 140 3.07 4.67 21.03
C VAL A 140 1.92 5.27 21.82
N GLU A 141 1.65 4.75 23.02
CA GLU A 141 0.87 5.50 23.99
C GLU A 141 1.62 6.81 24.23
N SER A 142 1.11 7.91 23.71
CA SER A 142 1.53 9.23 24.17
C SER A 142 1.21 9.25 25.65
N SER A 143 2.24 9.28 26.50
CA SER A 143 2.08 9.53 27.92
C SER A 143 1.26 10.81 28.07
N ASP A 144 0.02 10.68 28.51
CA ASP A 144 -0.81 11.82 28.88
C ASP A 144 0.00 12.62 29.91
N THR A 145 0.45 13.81 29.53
CA THR A 145 0.77 14.84 30.52
C THR A 145 -0.55 15.23 31.17
N GLU A 146 -0.97 14.46 32.17
CA GLU A 146 -1.79 14.95 33.27
C GLU A 146 -0.98 16.05 33.97
N SER A 147 -1.18 17.29 33.54
CA SER A 147 -0.98 18.44 34.42
C SER A 147 -2.32 18.84 34.99
N SER A 148 -2.90 17.96 35.80
CA SER A 148 -3.82 18.38 36.85
C SER A 148 -2.99 19.00 37.97
N ASN A 149 -2.69 20.30 37.85
CA ASN A 149 -2.44 21.10 39.05
C ASN A 149 -3.77 21.73 39.44
N SER A 150 -4.49 20.98 40.27
CA SER A 150 -5.33 21.57 41.31
C SER A 150 -4.41 22.31 42.29
N ASP A 151 -4.54 23.63 42.33
CA ASP A 151 -4.74 24.44 43.55
C ASP A 151 -5.09 25.89 43.16
#